data_AF-A0A7U9S9Q2-F1
#
_entry.id   AF-A0A7U9S9Q2-F1
#
_cell.length_a   1.000
_cell.length_b   1.000
_cell.length_c   1.000
_cell.angle_alpha   90.00
_cell.angle_beta   90.00
_cell.angle_gamma   90.00
#
_symmetry.space_group_name_H-M   'P 1'
#
loop_
_entity.id
_entity.type
_entity.pdbx_description
1 polymer ?
#
loop_
_entity_poly.entity_id
_entity_poly.type
_entity_poly.pdbx_seq_one_letter_code
_entity_poly.pdbx_strand_id
1 'polypeptide(L)' 'MLCRRCNVVMSISGTLYESKRSKDDKGYRRYNECPSCHYKKFINGLNFQEVMNKEIQKNRSR' A
#
# COMPACT_ATOMS: atom_id res chain seq x y z
N MET A 1 12.29 -3.29 -0.10
CA MET A 1 11.55 -4.50 0.37
C MET A 1 12.26 -5.72 -0.18
N LEU A 2 12.24 -6.89 0.46
CA LEU A 2 12.83 -8.12 -0.12
C LEU A 2 11.72 -9.02 -0.69
N CYS A 3 11.93 -9.54 -1.90
CA CYS A 3 11.08 -10.58 -2.47
C CYS A 3 11.42 -11.93 -1.82
N ARG A 4 10.46 -12.61 -1.19
CA ARG A 4 10.68 -13.92 -0.55
C ARG A 4 10.97 -15.06 -1.54
N ARG A 5 10.62 -14.89 -2.82
CA ARG A 5 10.83 -15.92 -3.85
C ARG A 5 12.20 -15.79 -4.50
N CYS A 6 12.60 -14.57 -4.85
CA CYS A 6 13.84 -14.32 -5.59
C CYS A 6 15.00 -13.88 -4.70
N ASN A 7 14.76 -13.54 -3.42
CA ASN A 7 15.70 -12.86 -2.53
C ASN A 7 16.31 -11.57 -3.11
N VAL A 8 15.63 -10.97 -4.09
CA VAL A 8 16.03 -9.69 -4.69
C VAL A 8 15.45 -8.55 -3.87
N VAL A 9 16.24 -7.48 -3.71
CA VAL A 9 15.76 -6.21 -3.19
C VAL A 9 14.80 -5.61 -4.21
N MET A 10 13.52 -5.62 -3.87
CA MET A 10 12.49 -4.87 -4.56
C MET A 10 12.76 -3.39 -4.32
N SER A 11 13.43 -2.77 -5.30
CA SER A 11 13.61 -1.33 -5.43
C SER A 11 12.25 -0.64 -5.44
N ILE A 12 12.14 0.51 -4.78
CA ILE A 12 10.90 1.30 -4.69
C ILE A 12 10.73 2.03 -6.02
N SER A 13 10.47 1.30 -7.10
CA SER A 13 10.42 1.87 -8.46
C SER A 13 9.08 2.51 -8.81
N GLY A 14 8.14 2.53 -7.87
CA GLY A 14 6.80 3.07 -8.07
C GLY A 14 5.81 2.26 -7.26
N THR A 15 5.25 2.86 -6.21
CA THR A 15 4.13 2.24 -5.50
C THR A 15 2.96 2.13 -6.47
N LEU A 16 2.69 0.91 -6.94
CA LEU A 16 1.53 0.62 -7.76
C LEU A 16 0.29 0.60 -6.89
N TYR A 17 -0.85 1.00 -7.45
CA TYR A 17 -2.13 1.02 -6.75
C TYR A 17 -3.05 -0.04 -7.36
N GLU A 18 -3.65 -0.86 -6.51
CA GLU A 18 -4.70 -1.82 -6.91
C GLU A 18 -5.98 -1.45 -6.18
N SER A 19 -7.12 -1.48 -6.87
CA SER A 19 -8.42 -1.27 -6.21
C SER A 19 -8.69 -2.41 -5.22
N LYS A 20 -9.10 -2.07 -4.00
CA LYS A 20 -9.63 -3.04 -3.06
C LYS A 20 -10.92 -3.60 -3.65
N ARG A 21 -10.98 -4.93 -3.85
CA ARG A 21 -12.18 -5.63 -4.35
C ARG A 21 -13.25 -5.87 -3.28
N SER A 22 -13.16 -5.25 -2.11
CA SER A 22 -14.14 -5.46 -1.03
C SER A 22 -15.38 -4.59 -1.25
N LYS A 23 -16.58 -5.17 -1.08
CA LYS A 23 -17.86 -4.46 -1.28
C LYS A 23 -18.03 -3.24 -0.38
N ASP A 24 -17.41 -3.24 0.79
CA ASP A 24 -17.54 -2.18 1.80
C ASP A 24 -16.45 -1.11 1.77
N ASP A 25 -15.35 -1.35 1.05
CA ASP A 25 -14.12 -0.57 1.23
C ASP A 25 -13.59 -0.10 -0.14
N LYS A 26 -14.16 1.02 -0.63
CA LYS A 26 -13.76 1.70 -1.88
C LYS A 26 -12.43 2.43 -1.68
N GLY A 27 -11.35 1.67 -1.54
CA GLY A 27 -10.00 2.19 -1.39
C GLY A 27 -9.04 1.61 -2.42
N TYR A 28 -7.89 2.25 -2.59
CA TYR A 28 -6.76 1.69 -3.33
C TYR A 28 -5.71 1.21 -2.34
N ARG A 29 -5.15 0.01 -2.57
CA ARG A 29 -4.05 -0.52 -1.78
C ARG A 29 -2.77 -0.44 -2.59
N ARG A 30 -1.71 0.04 -1.95
CA ARG A 30 -0.39 0.12 -2.57
C ARG A 30 0.28 -1.24 -2.54
N TYR A 31 1.00 -1.59 -3.59
CA TYR A 31 1.85 -2.76 -3.63
C TYR A 31 3.15 -2.44 -4.36
N ASN A 32 4.18 -3.23 -4.04
CA ASN A 32 5.37 -3.31 -4.86
C ASN A 32 5.37 -4.64 -5.58
N GLU A 33 5.79 -4.63 -6.83
CA GLU A 33 5.94 -5.80 -7.66
C GLU A 33 7.42 -6.18 -7.76
N CYS A 34 7.71 -7.47 -7.72
CA CYS A 34 9.07 -7.96 -7.94
C CYS A 34 9.35 -7.96 -9.44
N PRO A 35 10.42 -7.32 -9.92
CA PRO A 35 10.72 -7.27 -11.36
C PRO A 35 11.07 -8.63 -11.95
N SER A 36 11.46 -9.61 -11.13
CA SER A 36 11.87 -10.93 -11.60
C SER A 36 10.72 -11.95 -11.64
N CYS A 37 9.84 -11.96 -10.64
CA CYS A 37 8.77 -12.97 -10.53
C CYS A 37 7.36 -12.39 -10.45
N HIS A 38 7.21 -11.07 -10.64
CA HIS A 38 5.93 -10.36 -10.54
C HIS A 38 5.19 -10.58 -9.21
N TYR A 39 5.91 -10.99 -8.17
CA TYR A 39 5.33 -11.16 -6.85
C TYR A 39 4.92 -9.82 -6.28
N LYS A 40 3.61 -9.67 -6.01
CA LYS A 40 3.02 -8.48 -5.41
C LYS A 40 3.12 -8.54 -3.89
N LYS A 41 3.80 -7.55 -3.30
CA LYS A 41 3.81 -7.33 -1.86
C LYS A 41 3.03 -6.07 -1.53
N PHE A 42 1.86 -6.26 -0.92
CA PHE A 42 1.01 -5.16 -0.49
C PHE A 42 1.61 -4.41 0.70
N ILE A 43 1.49 -3.09 0.66
CA ILE A 43 1.90 -2.17 1.71
C ILE A 43 0.67 -1.85 2.55
N ASN A 44 0.74 -2.17 3.85
CA ASN A 44 -0.35 -1.89 4.81
C ASN A 44 -0.15 -0.59 5.57
N GLY A 45 0.95 0.13 5.30
CA GLY A 45 1.20 1.44 5.90
C GLY A 45 0.23 2.47 5.36
N LEU A 46 -0.30 3.30 6.26
CA LEU A 46 -1.09 4.48 5.92
C LEU A 46 -0.25 5.39 5.02
N ASN A 47 -0.88 5.96 4.01
CA ASN A 47 -0.27 7.05 3.25
C ASN A 47 -0.36 8.36 4.05
N PHE A 48 0.44 9.36 3.69
CA PHE A 48 0.48 10.64 4.42
C PHE A 48 -0.91 11.32 4.46
N GLN A 49 -1.70 11.18 3.40
CA GLN A 49 -3.06 11.72 3.31
C GLN A 49 -4.05 10.96 4.21
N GLU A 50 -3.91 9.64 4.37
CA GLU A 50 -4.70 8.82 5.30
C GLU A 50 -4.34 9.13 6.75
N VAL A 51 -3.05 9.38 7.03
CA VAL A 51 -2.60 9.85 8.35
C VAL A 51 -3.23 11.21 8.66
N MET A 52 -3.14 12.17 7.74
CA MET A 52 -3.76 13.50 7.89
C MET A 52 -5.28 13.41 8.06
N ASN A 53 -5.96 12.62 7.23
CA ASN A 53 -7.42 12.43 7.34
C ASN A 53 -7.82 11.84 8.70
N LYS A 54 -7.05 10.87 9.22
CA LYS A 54 -7.29 10.27 10.52
C LYS A 54 -7.14 11.30 11.65
N GLU A 55 -6.13 12.17 11.57
CA GLU A 55 -5.97 13.25 12.56
C GLU A 55 -7.07 14.32 12.47
N ILE A 56 -7.47 14.72 11.26
CA ILE A 56 -8.57 15.67 11.05
C ILE A 56 -9.89 15.11 11.60
N GLN A 57 -10.22 13.85 11.32
CA GLN A 57 -11.42 13.21 11.88
C GLN A 57 -11.36 13.13 13.41
N LYS A 58 -10.19 12.80 13.97
CA LYS A 58 -10.01 12.73 15.43
C LYS A 58 -10.25 14.10 16.10
N ASN A 59 -9.82 15.19 15.48
CA ASN A 59 -10.07 16.55 15.97
C ASN A 59 -11.53 17.02 15.78
N ARG A 60 -12.23 16.56 14.73
CA ARG A 60 -13.67 16.87 14.55
C ARG A 60 -14.59 16.14 15.53
N SER A 61 -14.10 15.07 16.16
CA SER A 61 -14.86 14.23 17.09
C SER A 61 -14.76 14.71 18.54
N ARG A 62 -14.05 15.81 18.78
CA ARG A 62 -13.69 16.35 20.09
C ARG A 62 -14.35 17.70 20.30
#